data_AF-A0A521YED8-F1
#
_entry.id   AF-A0A521YED8-F1
#
_cell.length_a   1.000
_cell.length_b   1.000
_cell.length_c   1.000
_cell.angle_alpha   90.00
_cell.angle_beta   90.00
_cell.angle_gamma   90.00
#
_symmetry.space_group_name_H-M   'P 1'
#
loop_
_entity.id
_entity.type
_entity.pdbx_description
1 polymer ?
#
loop_
_entity_poly.entity_id
_entity_poly.type
_entity_poly.pdbx_seq_one_letter_code
_entity_poly.pdbx_strand_id
1 'polypeptide(L)' 'MGEALGILENSLATINIKKLVAKRLGWALEYVGVSSKQLEPLLKVPIDYYCRLDPSAPATGSCDKHWMIQNNFIK' A
#
# COMPACT_ATOMS: atom_id res chain seq x y z
N MET A 1 -23.05 -16.15 -13.69
CA MET A 1 -22.69 -15.83 -12.28
C MET A 1 -21.38 -16.49 -11.82
N GLY A 2 -20.88 -17.57 -12.44
CA GLY A 2 -19.64 -18.25 -11.99
C GLY A 2 -18.30 -17.63 -12.43
N GLU A 3 -18.26 -16.92 -13.57
CA GLU A 3 -16.99 -16.40 -14.11
C GLU A 3 -16.45 -15.19 -13.33
N ALA A 4 -17.34 -14.27 -12.92
CA ALA A 4 -16.95 -13.09 -12.15
C ALA A 4 -16.42 -13.44 -10.75
N LEU A 5 -16.96 -14.50 -10.13
CA LEU A 5 -16.50 -14.99 -8.83
C LEU A 5 -15.11 -15.62 -8.95
N GLY A 6 -14.88 -16.45 -9.98
CA GLY A 6 -13.58 -17.07 -10.24
C GLY A 6 -12.48 -16.05 -10.58
N ILE A 7 -12.81 -14.94 -11.25
CA ILE A 7 -11.85 -13.85 -11.52
C ILE A 7 -11.48 -13.12 -10.21
N LEU A 8 -12.44 -12.90 -9.32
CA LEU A 8 -12.20 -12.21 -8.05
C LEU A 8 -11.36 -13.08 -7.10
N GLU A 9 -11.66 -14.37 -7.00
CA GLU A 9 -10.92 -15.34 -6.18
C GLU A 9 -9.47 -15.49 -6.67
N ASN A 10 -9.25 -15.54 -7.99
CA ASN A 10 -7.91 -15.62 -8.56
C ASN A 10 -7.13 -14.30 -8.41
N SER A 11 -7.82 -13.16 -8.42
CA SER A 11 -7.20 -11.84 -8.21
C SER A 11 -6.79 -11.59 -6.77
N LEU A 12 -7.49 -12.17 -5.79
CA LEU A 12 -7.10 -12.13 -4.38
C LEU A 12 -5.79 -12.88 -4.13
N ALA A 13 -5.52 -13.96 -4.89
CA ALA A 13 -4.26 -14.70 -4.81
C ALA A 13 -3.04 -13.90 -5.31
N THR A 14 -3.25 -12.88 -6.15
CA THR A 14 -2.19 -12.01 -6.69
C THR A 14 -1.80 -10.86 -5.75
N ILE A 15 -2.60 -10.59 -4.71
CA ILE A 15 -2.34 -9.50 -3.78
C ILE A 15 -1.28 -9.93 -2.75
N ASN A 16 -0.08 -9.36 -2.86
CA ASN A 16 0.98 -9.62 -1.89
C ASN A 16 0.81 -8.74 -0.64
N ILE A 17 0.01 -9.23 0.31
CA ILE A 17 -0.31 -8.54 1.58
C ILE A 17 0.95 -8.12 2.33
N LYS A 18 2.02 -8.93 2.32
CA LYS A 18 3.27 -8.61 3.02
C LYS A 18 3.89 -7.32 2.48
N LYS A 19 3.88 -7.13 1.16
CA LYS A 19 4.39 -5.90 0.53
C LYS A 19 3.55 -4.69 0.90
N LEU A 20 2.22 -4.83 0.87
CA LEU A 20 1.29 -3.77 1.27
C LEU A 20 1.51 -3.32 2.71
N VAL A 21 1.63 -4.30 3.63
CA VAL A 21 1.87 -4.04 5.05
C VAL A 21 3.20 -3.32 5.24
N ALA A 22 4.27 -3.76 4.56
CA ALA A 22 5.58 -3.12 4.68
C ALA A 22 5.56 -1.65 4.24
N LYS A 23 4.90 -1.33 3.12
CA LYS A 23 4.77 0.06 2.65
C LYS A 23 3.96 0.92 3.61
N ARG A 24 2.80 0.44 4.06
CA ARG A 24 1.95 1.18 5.01
C ARG A 24 2.64 1.40 6.34
N LEU A 25 3.32 0.37 6.86
CA LEU A 25 4.08 0.46 8.10
C LEU A 25 5.20 1.49 7.98
N GLY A 26 5.99 1.43 6.90
CA GLY A 26 7.08 2.37 6.69
C GLY A 26 6.62 3.81 6.59
N TRP A 27 5.56 4.08 5.82
CA TRP A 27 4.95 5.42 5.75
C TRP A 27 4.47 5.91 7.12
N ALA A 28 3.78 5.06 7.89
CA ALA A 28 3.28 5.43 9.21
C ALA A 28 4.42 5.71 10.20
N LEU A 29 5.49 4.92 10.16
CA LEU A 29 6.67 5.11 11.00
C LEU A 29 7.41 6.41 10.64
N GLU A 30 7.53 6.74 9.36
CA GLU A 30 8.13 8.01 8.93
C GLU A 30 7.26 9.20 9.36
N TYR A 31 5.93 9.08 9.24
CA TYR A 31 4.98 10.10 9.68
C TYR A 31 5.11 10.42 11.18
N VAL A 32 5.40 9.43 12.03
CA VAL A 32 5.63 9.63 13.47
C VAL A 32 7.09 10.00 13.82
N GLY A 33 7.95 10.22 12.83
CA GLY A 33 9.31 10.73 13.01
C GLY A 33 10.41 9.68 13.16
N VAL A 34 10.16 8.41 12.80
CA VAL A 34 11.22 7.40 12.74
C VAL A 34 12.20 7.73 11.62
N SER A 35 13.49 7.63 11.91
CA SER A 35 14.53 8.00 10.95
C SER A 35 14.49 7.12 9.69
N SER A 36 14.63 7.74 8.51
CA SER A 36 14.60 7.01 7.23
C SER A 36 15.69 5.94 7.12
N LYS A 37 16.80 6.06 7.86
CA LYS A 37 17.86 5.02 7.96
C LYS A 37 17.33 3.71 8.54
N GLN A 38 16.44 3.77 9.54
CA GLN A 38 15.82 2.57 10.12
C GLN A 38 14.73 1.99 9.20
N LEU A 39 14.18 2.83 8.32
CA LEU A 39 13.09 2.47 7.41
C LEU A 39 13.57 1.96 6.05
N GLU A 40 14.87 2.07 5.76
CA GLU A 40 15.50 1.60 4.50
C GLU A 40 15.10 0.16 4.11
N PRO A 41 15.02 -0.83 5.03
CA PRO A 41 14.59 -2.18 4.67
C PRO A 41 13.14 -2.23 4.15
N LEU A 42 12.25 -1.40 4.69
CA LEU A 42 10.84 -1.33 4.27
C LEU A 42 10.70 -0.62 2.93
N LEU A 43 11.55 0.38 2.68
CA LEU A 43 11.59 1.09 1.39
C LEU A 43 11.99 0.17 0.25
N LYS A 44 12.96 -0.72 0.47
CA LYS A 44 13.47 -1.66 -0.54
C LYS A 44 12.47 -2.75 -0.94
N VAL A 45 11.34 -2.89 -0.25
CA VAL A 45 10.30 -3.84 -0.64
C VAL A 45 9.74 -3.45 -2.03
N PRO A 46 9.84 -4.31 -3.05
CA PRO A 46 9.49 -3.94 -4.42
C PRO A 46 7.98 -3.94 -4.62
N ILE A 47 7.44 -2.80 -5.09
CA ILE A 47 6.05 -2.65 -5.50
C ILE A 47 5.98 -1.68 -6.69
N ASP A 48 5.16 -2.03 -7.67
CA ASP A 48 5.14 -1.31 -8.96
C ASP A 48 3.87 -0.46 -9.12
N TYR A 49 3.08 -0.33 -8.05
CA TYR A 49 1.82 0.38 -8.03
C TYR A 49 1.61 1.13 -6.70
N TYR A 50 0.82 2.20 -6.75
CA TYR A 50 0.45 2.96 -5.56
C TYR A 50 -0.58 2.19 -4.73
N CYS A 51 -0.31 2.12 -3.42
CA CYS A 51 -1.15 1.46 -2.44
C CYS A 51 -1.95 2.49 -1.65
N ARG A 52 -3.26 2.29 -1.54
CA ARG A 52 -4.09 3.11 -0.64
C ARG A 52 -3.70 2.88 0.83
N LEU A 53 -3.66 3.95 1.62
CA LEU A 53 -3.54 3.86 3.09
C LEU A 53 -4.78 3.18 3.68
N ASP A 54 -5.96 3.67 3.31
CA ASP A 54 -7.25 3.07 3.64
C ASP A 54 -7.78 2.26 2.45
N PRO A 55 -7.78 0.91 2.52
CA PRO A 55 -8.33 0.07 1.44
C PRO A 55 -9.83 0.26 1.19
N SER A 56 -10.57 0.75 2.20
CA SER A 56 -12.03 0.91 2.17
C SER A 56 -12.48 2.25 1.57
N ALA A 57 -11.60 3.26 1.58
CA ALA A 57 -11.89 4.58 1.05
C ALA A 57 -11.58 4.69 -0.47
N PRO A 58 -12.20 5.65 -1.18
CA PRO A 58 -11.88 5.93 -2.58
C PRO A 58 -10.39 6.17 -2.85
N ALA A 59 -9.94 5.92 -4.07
CA ALA A 59 -8.56 6.17 -4.50
C ALA A 59 -8.34 7.66 -4.85
N THR A 60 -8.51 8.54 -3.85
CA THR A 60 -8.33 9.99 -3.95
C THR A 60 -7.18 10.46 -3.06
N GLY A 61 -6.69 11.68 -3.27
CA GLY A 61 -5.63 12.28 -2.43
C GLY A 61 -4.22 12.18 -3.00
N SER A 62 -3.24 12.59 -2.21
CA SER A 62 -1.84 12.76 -2.66
C SER A 62 -1.10 11.44 -2.77
N CYS A 63 -0.23 11.34 -3.79
CA CYS A 63 0.63 10.20 -3.99
C CYS A 63 2.03 10.47 -3.43
N ASP A 64 2.44 9.66 -2.47
CA ASP A 64 3.80 9.54 -1.97
C ASP A 64 4.56 8.48 -2.78
N LYS A 65 5.43 8.95 -3.69
CA LYS A 65 6.27 8.10 -4.53
C LYS A 65 7.36 7.36 -3.77
N HIS A 66 7.75 7.85 -2.59
CA HIS A 66 8.82 7.26 -1.78
C HIS A 66 8.33 5.93 -1.19
N TRP A 67 7.09 5.94 -0.69
CA TRP A 67 6.43 4.76 -0.14
C TRP A 67 5.53 4.02 -1.14
N MET A 68 5.33 4.55 -2.34
CA MET A 68 4.32 4.09 -3.30
C MET A 68 2.94 4.02 -2.64
N ILE A 69 2.57 5.10 -1.94
CA ILE A 69 1.32 5.19 -1.20
C ILE A 69 0.45 6.33 -1.72
N GLN A 70 -0.84 6.08 -1.84
CA GLN A 70 -1.84 7.14 -1.98
C GLN A 70 -2.43 7.42 -0.61
N ASN A 71 -2.21 8.63 -0.10
CA ASN A 71 -2.83 9.11 1.12
C ASN A 71 -4.27 9.52 0.82
N ASN A 72 -5.17 8.57 1.05
CA ASN A 72 -6.60 8.70 0.81
C ASN A 72 -7.42 8.86 2.10
N PHE A 73 -6.79 9.28 3.20
CA PHE A 73 -7.53 9.83 4.32
C PHE A 73 -8.18 11.13 3.86
N ILE A 74 -9.51 11.14 3.84
CA ILE A 74 -10.34 12.22 3.31
C ILE A 74 -9.94 13.57 3.96
N LYS A 75 -9.85 14.62 3.14
CA LYS A 75 -9.86 16.02 3.58
C LYS A 75 -11.29 16.54 3.63
#